data_AF-A0A2X3GS74-F1
#
_entry.id   AF-A0A2X3GS74-F1
#
_cell.length_a   1.000
_cell.length_b   1.000
_cell.length_c   1.000
_cell.angle_alpha   90.00
_cell.angle_beta   90.00
_cell.angle_gamma   90.00
#
_symmetry.space_group_name_H-M   'P 1'
#
loop_
_entity.id
_entity.type
_entity.pdbx_description
1 polymer ?
#
loop_
_entity_poly.entity_id
_entity_poly.type
_entity_poly.pdbx_seq_one_letter_code
_entity_poly.pdbx_strand_id
1 'polypeptide(L)'
;MPVLGIVENMSMHICSNCGHHEPIFGTGGAQKLAEKYHTQLLGQLPLHITLREDLDNGTPTVVARPDSEFTDIYRQLAGRVAAQMYWQGEVIPGEIAFRAV
;
A
#
# COMPACT_ATOMS: atom_id res chain seq x y z
N MET A 1 -4.68 13.81 -13.10
CA MET A 1 -4.63 13.15 -11.78
C MET A 1 -3.20 12.76 -11.49
N PRO A 2 -2.61 13.18 -10.34
CA PRO A 2 -1.24 12.81 -9.99
C PRO A 2 -1.14 11.33 -9.63
N VAL A 3 -0.04 10.69 -10.03
CA VAL A 3 0.28 9.30 -9.64
C VAL A 3 1.17 9.35 -8.41
N LEU A 4 0.65 8.85 -7.28
CA LEU A 4 1.35 8.87 -6.00
C LEU A 4 2.53 7.87 -5.94
N GLY A 5 2.35 6.73 -6.60
CA GLY A 5 3.29 5.62 -6.59
C GLY A 5 2.63 4.30 -6.98
N ILE A 6 3.38 3.22 -6.84
CA ILE A 6 3.01 1.87 -7.26
C ILE A 6 2.87 0.99 -6.03
N VAL A 7 1.84 0.13 -6.02
CA VAL A 7 1.71 -0.97 -5.05
C VAL A 7 1.80 -2.27 -5.83
N GLU A 8 2.72 -3.15 -5.43
CA GLU A 8 2.82 -4.49 -6.01
C GLU A 8 1.93 -5.44 -5.22
N ASN A 9 0.82 -5.87 -5.79
CA ASN A 9 -0.04 -6.88 -5.19
C ASN A 9 0.49 -8.29 -5.49
N MET A 10 0.28 -9.23 -4.57
CA MET A 10 0.71 -10.64 -4.69
C MET A 10 2.22 -10.78 -4.98
N SER A 11 3.05 -9.95 -4.34
CA SER A 11 4.49 -9.88 -4.59
C SER A 11 5.27 -11.10 -4.04
N MET A 12 4.68 -11.82 -3.09
CA MET A 12 5.28 -12.95 -2.40
C MET A 12 4.19 -13.90 -1.94
N HIS A 13 4.32 -15.20 -2.24
CA HIS A 13 3.46 -16.22 -1.65
C HIS A 13 4.07 -16.70 -0.33
N ILE A 14 3.23 -16.81 0.71
CA ILE A 14 3.62 -17.33 2.02
C ILE A 14 2.91 -18.66 2.20
N CYS A 15 3.68 -19.75 2.24
CA CYS A 15 3.11 -21.09 2.37
C CYS A 15 2.46 -21.27 3.74
N SER A 16 1.16 -21.53 3.78
CA SER A 16 0.39 -21.72 5.02
C SER A 16 0.82 -22.94 5.85
N ASN A 17 1.54 -23.89 5.25
CA ASN A 17 1.99 -25.10 5.92
C ASN A 17 3.39 -24.95 6.57
N CYS A 18 4.30 -24.18 5.98
CA CYS A 18 5.69 -24.10 6.45
C CYS A 18 6.24 -22.67 6.63
N GLY A 19 5.48 -21.63 6.26
CA GLY A 19 5.92 -20.23 6.33
C GLY A 19 6.99 -19.85 5.30
N HIS A 20 7.27 -20.70 4.32
CA HIS A 20 8.23 -20.38 3.27
C HIS A 20 7.71 -19.23 2.40
N HIS A 21 8.60 -18.29 2.10
CA HIS A 21 8.35 -17.14 1.26
C HIS A 21 8.90 -17.40 -0.14
N GLU A 22 8.03 -17.41 -1.15
CA GLU A 22 8.42 -17.62 -2.54
C GLU A 22 7.75 -16.62 -3.50
N PRO A 23 8.52 -15.94 -4.37
CA PRO A 23 7.97 -15.02 -5.35
C PRO A 23 7.50 -15.76 -6.61
N ILE A 24 6.33 -16.42 -6.53
CA ILE A 24 5.81 -17.29 -7.61
C ILE A 24 5.51 -16.57 -8.93
N PHE A 25 5.39 -15.24 -8.90
CA PHE A 25 5.17 -14.39 -10.08
C PHE A 25 6.42 -13.61 -10.51
N GLY A 26 7.58 -13.96 -9.96
CA GLY A 26 8.84 -13.24 -10.18
C GLY A 26 9.03 -12.03 -9.25
N THR A 27 10.12 -11.29 -9.42
CA THR A 27 10.51 -10.19 -8.52
C THR A 27 10.94 -8.93 -9.28
N GLY A 28 10.77 -7.78 -8.62
CA GLY A 28 11.32 -6.49 -9.06
C GLY A 28 10.55 -5.82 -10.20
N GLY A 29 9.39 -6.33 -10.59
CA GLY A 29 8.56 -5.73 -11.64
C GLY A 29 8.10 -4.32 -11.27
N ALA A 30 7.52 -4.16 -10.08
CA ALA A 30 7.06 -2.85 -9.61
C ALA A 30 8.20 -1.85 -9.36
N GLN A 31 9.37 -2.31 -8.88
CA GLN A 31 10.54 -1.45 -8.68
C GLN A 31 11.04 -0.88 -10.02
N LYS A 32 11.20 -1.74 -11.04
CA LYS A 32 11.58 -1.30 -12.40
C LYS A 32 10.55 -0.32 -12.99
N LEU A 33 9.27 -0.56 -12.71
CA LEU A 33 8.19 0.31 -13.18
C LEU A 33 8.23 1.68 -12.49
N ALA A 34 8.51 1.70 -11.19
CA ALA A 34 8.66 2.91 -10.41
C ALA A 34 9.83 3.76 -10.95
N GLU A 35 10.98 3.14 -11.18
CA GLU A 35 12.15 3.79 -11.77
C GLU A 35 11.86 4.34 -13.17
N LYS A 36 11.24 3.53 -14.04
CA LYS A 36 10.90 3.91 -15.41
C LYS A 36 10.00 5.15 -15.48
N TYR A 37 9.05 5.28 -14.57
CA TYR A 37 8.10 6.40 -14.55
C TYR A 37 8.48 7.49 -13.54
N HIS A 38 9.70 7.45 -13.01
CA HIS A 38 10.19 8.42 -12.01
C HIS A 38 9.21 8.62 -10.86
N THR A 39 8.67 7.50 -10.37
CA THR A 39 7.76 7.42 -9.22
C THR A 39 8.36 6.49 -8.17
N GLN A 40 7.57 6.10 -7.17
CA GLN A 40 8.04 5.30 -6.04
C GLN A 40 7.21 4.03 -5.85
N LEU A 41 7.85 3.00 -5.30
CA LEU A 41 7.17 1.82 -4.78
C LEU A 41 6.67 2.10 -3.37
N LEU A 42 5.34 2.15 -3.20
CA LEU A 42 4.69 2.44 -1.93
C LEU A 42 4.62 1.21 -1.03
N GLY A 43 4.49 0.02 -1.61
CA GLY A 43 4.45 -1.22 -0.87
C GLY A 43 4.36 -2.45 -1.75
N GLN A 44 4.63 -3.60 -1.12
CA GLN A 44 4.53 -4.92 -1.72
C GLN A 44 3.66 -5.77 -0.79
N LEU A 45 2.57 -6.32 -1.30
CA LEU A 45 1.57 -7.04 -0.52
C LEU A 45 1.68 -8.55 -0.81
N PRO A 46 1.69 -9.41 0.23
CA PRO A 46 1.81 -10.83 0.03
C PRO A 46 0.50 -11.44 -0.49
N LEU A 47 0.63 -12.59 -1.14
CA LEU A 47 -0.44 -13.54 -1.40
C LEU A 47 -0.49 -14.54 -0.25
N HIS A 48 -1.50 -14.41 0.61
CA HIS A 48 -1.72 -15.34 1.73
C HIS A 48 -3.19 -15.72 1.84
N ILE A 49 -3.45 -16.98 2.22
CA ILE A 49 -4.80 -17.53 2.26
C ILE A 49 -5.73 -16.77 3.22
N THR A 50 -5.21 -16.33 4.37
CA THR A 50 -6.01 -15.61 5.36
C THR A 50 -6.47 -14.25 4.87
N LEU A 51 -5.69 -13.57 4.02
CA LEU A 51 -6.10 -12.30 3.40
C LEU A 51 -7.35 -12.50 2.54
N ARG A 52 -7.34 -13.56 1.72
CA ARG A 52 -8.48 -13.92 0.87
C ARG A 52 -9.70 -14.28 1.72
N GLU A 53 -9.53 -15.16 2.72
CA GLU A 53 -10.62 -15.61 3.58
C GLU A 53 -11.27 -14.46 4.36
N ASP A 54 -10.47 -13.55 4.94
CA ASP A 54 -10.97 -12.38 5.65
C ASP A 54 -11.83 -11.49 4.72
N LEU A 55 -11.34 -11.24 3.49
CA LEU A 55 -12.07 -10.47 2.47
C LEU A 55 -13.33 -11.19 1.97
N ASP A 56 -13.27 -12.50 1.72
CA ASP A 56 -14.41 -13.32 1.31
C ASP A 56 -15.51 -13.34 2.40
N ASN A 57 -15.10 -13.30 3.68
CA ASN A 57 -16.00 -13.17 4.83
C ASN A 57 -16.54 -11.75 5.04
N GLY A 58 -16.18 -10.79 4.18
CA GLY A 58 -16.60 -9.39 4.27
C GLY A 58 -15.98 -8.61 5.43
N THR A 59 -14.94 -9.15 6.08
CA THR A 59 -14.26 -8.51 7.20
C THR A 59 -12.79 -8.30 6.85
N PRO A 60 -12.38 -7.09 6.41
CA PRO A 60 -11.00 -6.83 6.00
C PRO A 60 -9.98 -7.25 7.06
N THR A 61 -8.82 -7.76 6.66
CA THR A 61 -7.80 -8.29 7.59
C THR A 61 -7.40 -7.32 8.70
N VAL A 62 -7.34 -6.01 8.41
CA VAL A 62 -7.05 -4.97 9.42
C VAL A 62 -8.07 -4.90 10.56
N VAL A 63 -9.29 -5.39 10.33
CA VAL A 63 -10.38 -5.52 11.31
C VAL A 63 -10.38 -6.92 11.91
N ALA A 64 -10.31 -7.96 11.08
CA ALA A 64 -10.38 -9.36 11.53
C ALA A 64 -9.16 -9.78 12.38
N ARG A 65 -7.99 -9.19 12.11
CA ARG A 65 -6.69 -9.60 12.65
C ARG A 65 -5.83 -8.37 12.98
N PRO A 66 -6.23 -7.55 13.97
CA PRO A 66 -5.62 -6.23 14.22
C PRO A 66 -4.13 -6.28 14.60
N ASP A 67 -3.65 -7.41 15.11
CA ASP A 67 -2.28 -7.62 15.60
C ASP A 67 -1.44 -8.53 14.66
N SER A 68 -1.92 -8.80 13.44
CA SER A 68 -1.19 -9.61 12.47
C SER A 68 -0.14 -8.82 11.70
N GLU A 69 0.90 -9.51 11.23
CA GLU A 69 1.93 -8.91 10.35
C GLU A 69 1.32 -8.30 9.08
N PHE A 70 0.23 -8.88 8.56
CA PHE A 70 -0.48 -8.35 7.40
C PHE A 70 -1.12 -6.99 7.70
N THR A 71 -1.71 -6.84 8.88
CA THR A 71 -2.27 -5.57 9.33
C THR A 71 -1.19 -4.49 9.42
N ASP A 72 -0.01 -4.84 9.92
CA ASP A 72 1.12 -3.91 9.97
C ASP A 72 1.58 -3.48 8.57
N ILE A 73 1.62 -4.41 7.60
CA ILE A 73 1.93 -4.08 6.20
C ILE A 73 0.92 -3.08 5.63
N TYR A 74 -0.39 -3.31 5.83
CA TYR A 74 -1.42 -2.38 5.36
C TYR A 74 -1.37 -1.03 6.07
N ARG A 75 -1.12 -0.99 7.38
CA ARG A 75 -0.96 0.25 8.15
C ARG A 75 0.25 1.06 7.67
N GLN A 76 1.37 0.39 7.42
CA GLN A 76 2.57 1.03 6.87
C GLN A 76 2.30 1.61 5.47
N LEU A 77 1.62 0.85 4.59
CA LEU A 77 1.23 1.33 3.27
C LEU A 77 0.32 2.56 3.36
N ALA A 78 -0.71 2.51 4.21
CA ALA A 78 -1.61 3.63 4.44
C ALA A 78 -0.86 4.87 4.96
N GLY A 79 0.08 4.69 5.89
CA GLY A 79 0.93 5.77 6.39
C GLY A 79 1.80 6.39 5.29
N ARG A 80 2.39 5.58 4.40
CA ARG A 80 3.15 6.07 3.25
C ARG A 80 2.26 6.85 2.28
N VAL A 81 1.07 6.35 1.96
CA VAL A 81 0.10 7.05 1.11
C VAL A 81 -0.27 8.40 1.72
N ALA A 82 -0.64 8.43 3.01
CA ALA A 82 -1.00 9.66 3.70
C ALA A 82 0.14 10.69 3.71
N ALA A 83 1.36 10.25 4.01
CA ALA A 83 2.54 11.11 3.99
C ALA A 83 2.79 11.69 2.58
N GLN A 84 2.70 10.86 1.53
CA GLN A 84 2.90 11.32 0.16
C GLN A 84 1.81 12.31 -0.27
N MET A 85 0.55 12.06 0.10
CA MET A 85 -0.54 13.01 -0.18
C MET A 85 -0.35 14.35 0.53
N TYR A 86 0.17 14.34 1.75
CA TYR A 86 0.47 15.56 2.50
C TYR A 86 1.59 16.39 1.85
N TRP A 87 2.69 15.74 1.44
CA TRP A 87 3.86 16.43 0.88
C TRP A 87 3.73 16.78 -0.61
N GLN A 88 2.92 16.04 -1.37
CA GLN A 88 2.72 16.25 -2.81
C GLN A 88 1.39 16.93 -3.14
N GLY A 89 0.49 17.07 -2.17
CA GLY A 89 -0.77 17.79 -2.34
C GLY A 89 -0.54 19.30 -2.50
N GLU A 90 -1.38 19.95 -3.30
CA GLU A 90 -1.46 21.40 -3.26
C GLU A 90 -2.01 21.81 -1.89
N VAL A 91 -1.30 22.70 -1.18
CA VAL A 91 -1.78 23.27 0.08
C VAL A 91 -3.05 24.07 -0.23
N ILE A 92 -4.19 23.62 0.28
CA ILE A 92 -5.42 24.42 0.26
C ILE A 92 -5.21 25.55 1.29
N PRO A 93 -5.10 26.83 0.89
CA PRO A 93 -4.86 27.91 1.83
C PRO A 93 -5.99 27.97 2.86
N GLY A 94 -5.64 27.97 4.14
CA GLY A 94 -6.61 28.00 5.25
C GLY A 94 -7.31 29.34 5.45
N GLU A 95 -6.85 30.40 4.78
CA GLU A 95 -7.45 31.73 4.84
C GLU A 95 -7.96 32.18 3.48
N ILE A 96 -9.24 32.54 3.43
CA ILE A 96 -9.82 33.31 2.32
C ILE A 96 -9.13 34.67 2.35
N ALA A 97 -8.32 34.98 1.34
CA ALA A 97 -7.68 36.28 1.21
C ALA A 97 -8.75 37.38 1.04
N PHE A 98 -9.15 38.03 2.13
CA PHE A 98 -9.90 39.27 2.06
C PHE A 98 -8.95 40.36 1.54
N ARG A 99 -9.12 40.75 0.28
CA ARG A 99 -8.63 42.06 -0.18
C ARG A 99 -9.50 43.12 0.50
N ALA A 100 -8.99 43.70 1.59
CA ALA A 100 -9.49 44.98 2.06
C ALA A 100 -9.16 46.03 0.98
N VAL A 101 -10.23 46.57 0.37
CA VAL A 101 -10.21 47.77 -0.47
C VAL A 101 -9.94 49.00 0.38
#